data_AF-A0A966PS85-F1
#
_entry.id   AF-A0A966PS85-F1
#
_cell.length_a   1.000
_cell.length_b   1.000
_cell.length_c   1.000
_cell.angle_alpha   90.00
_cell.angle_beta   90.00
_cell.angle_gamma   90.00
#
_symmetry.space_group_name_H-M   'P 1'
#
loop_
_entity.id
_entity.type
_entity.pdbx_description
1 polymer ?
#
loop_
_entity_poly.entity_id
_entity_poly.type
_entity_poly.pdbx_seq_one_letter_code
_entity_poly.pdbx_strand_id
1 'polypeptide(L)'
;VWYLRWRVASEVFREHGVLACRRIDIKWQELLPVTHDEASLLFATDIWNHVAYCDAFNFVARSSNVETVVVSPDRNQELSDYRTIINFGLPSQSAKSKLESVLAKISPRPKIVLAGVVQSRAALVAMHLRLGVLPRLWRFSAKLTPQPVDARLRSQLGFSGDSAGGFVEFLSRSISRHLPTVYLEGFNDLLTQTFSENSLTKPPRAIFTNTLLHRSEQFKLWAATFVTRDATKLFSGQHGGGYRVYRYKNWAEIYEHSVADNFLSWSAVANLNKDLSACVQANIKHYKPDFLGNLLVVLGPVTRQQNNFNLGNTHCNSSYYPILKHFLMSLSSETSRSVVVRPKNASAVFKPARVSTEQISEVLGGIKNF
;
A
#
# COMPACT_ATOMS: atom_id res chain seq x y z
N VAL A 1 0.37 -10.75 7.95
CA VAL A 1 -0.77 -11.15 7.07
C VAL A 1 -0.97 -12.67 7.11
N TRP A 2 -0.04 -13.48 6.58
CA TRP A 2 -0.19 -14.94 6.50
C TRP A 2 -0.33 -15.68 7.84
N TYR A 3 0.43 -15.28 8.87
CA TYR A 3 0.40 -15.92 10.18
C TYR A 3 -1.01 -16.01 10.78
N LEU A 4 -1.79 -14.92 10.70
CA LEU A 4 -3.14 -14.91 11.22
C LEU A 4 -4.05 -15.93 10.52
N ARG A 5 -3.95 -16.04 9.19
CA ARG A 5 -4.78 -16.98 8.41
C ARG A 5 -4.44 -18.42 8.76
N TRP A 6 -3.15 -18.72 8.85
CA TRP A 6 -2.66 -20.02 9.30
C TRP A 6 -3.12 -20.34 10.72
N ARG A 7 -3.03 -19.39 11.67
CA ARG A 7 -3.49 -19.58 13.05
C ARG A 7 -4.98 -19.80 13.14
N VAL A 8 -5.79 -18.98 12.48
CA VAL A 8 -7.26 -19.14 12.47
C VAL A 8 -7.63 -20.49 11.87
N ALA A 9 -7.04 -20.87 10.73
CA ALA A 9 -7.25 -22.19 10.14
C ALA A 9 -6.86 -23.33 11.09
N SER A 10 -5.76 -23.17 11.82
CA SER A 10 -5.28 -24.15 12.82
C SER A 10 -6.27 -24.31 13.98
N GLU A 11 -6.80 -23.22 14.52
CA GLU A 11 -7.79 -23.28 15.61
C GLU A 11 -9.12 -23.88 15.13
N VAL A 12 -9.60 -23.48 13.95
CA VAL A 12 -10.84 -24.03 13.36
C VAL A 12 -10.70 -25.53 13.12
N PHE A 13 -9.57 -25.98 12.57
CA PHE A 13 -9.31 -27.41 12.38
C PHE A 13 -9.20 -28.16 13.72
N ARG A 14 -8.55 -27.57 14.74
CA ARG A 14 -8.46 -28.14 16.07
C ARG A 14 -9.83 -28.34 16.71
N GLU A 15 -10.74 -27.39 16.54
CA GLU A 15 -12.07 -27.40 17.17
C GLU A 15 -13.10 -28.24 16.42
N HIS A 16 -13.03 -28.24 15.08
CA HIS A 16 -14.09 -28.81 14.24
C HIS A 16 -13.62 -29.93 13.31
N GLY A 17 -12.32 -30.24 13.28
CA GLY A 17 -11.76 -31.23 12.38
C GLY A 17 -11.80 -30.78 10.91
N VAL A 18 -11.87 -31.77 10.01
CA VAL A 18 -11.96 -31.51 8.57
C VAL A 18 -13.33 -30.91 8.23
N LEU A 19 -13.33 -29.74 7.61
CA LEU A 19 -14.53 -29.06 7.11
C LEU A 19 -14.52 -28.95 5.59
N ALA A 20 -15.70 -28.95 4.99
CA ALA A 20 -15.85 -28.57 3.59
C ALA A 20 -15.67 -27.05 3.45
N CYS A 21 -14.67 -26.62 2.69
CA CYS A 21 -14.33 -25.23 2.44
C CYS A 21 -14.62 -24.92 0.97
N ARG A 22 -15.76 -24.27 0.73
CA ARG A 22 -16.16 -23.86 -0.62
C ARG A 22 -15.15 -22.86 -1.19
N ARG A 23 -14.53 -23.18 -2.32
CA ARG A 23 -13.56 -22.32 -3.00
C ARG A 23 -14.24 -21.62 -4.18
N ILE A 24 -14.05 -20.33 -4.35
CA ILE A 24 -14.54 -19.61 -5.53
C ILE A 24 -13.70 -20.03 -6.75
N ASP A 25 -14.34 -20.20 -7.90
CA ASP A 25 -13.67 -20.46 -9.17
C ASP A 25 -12.93 -19.22 -9.68
N ILE A 26 -11.66 -19.09 -9.28
CA ILE A 26 -10.76 -18.01 -9.69
C ILE A 26 -9.45 -18.60 -10.20
N LYS A 27 -9.01 -18.17 -11.38
CA LYS A 27 -7.75 -18.65 -11.94
C LYS A 27 -6.57 -18.10 -11.14
N TRP A 28 -5.49 -18.87 -11.05
CA TRP A 28 -4.27 -18.41 -10.37
C TRP A 28 -3.74 -17.09 -10.95
N GLN A 29 -3.80 -16.93 -12.28
CA GLN A 29 -3.48 -15.67 -12.96
C GLN A 29 -4.31 -14.49 -12.47
N GLU A 30 -5.59 -14.70 -12.20
CA GLU A 30 -6.52 -13.65 -11.77
C GLU A 30 -6.27 -13.25 -10.31
N LEU A 31 -5.76 -14.16 -9.48
CA LEU A 31 -5.45 -13.90 -8.08
C LEU A 31 -4.15 -13.10 -7.88
N LEU A 32 -3.21 -13.21 -8.82
CA LEU A 32 -1.85 -12.69 -8.64
C LEU A 32 -1.77 -11.17 -8.86
N PRO A 33 -1.23 -10.40 -7.91
CA PRO A 33 -0.91 -9.00 -8.13
C PRO A 33 0.21 -8.83 -9.17
N VAL A 34 0.20 -7.71 -9.89
CA VAL A 34 1.32 -7.28 -10.72
C VAL A 34 2.40 -6.65 -9.86
N THR A 35 2.04 -5.73 -8.97
CA THR A 35 2.97 -4.92 -8.17
C THR A 35 2.80 -5.10 -6.66
N HIS A 36 3.72 -4.58 -5.85
CA HIS A 36 3.52 -4.52 -4.39
C HIS A 36 2.32 -3.64 -4.00
N ASP A 37 2.09 -2.51 -4.68
CA ASP A 37 0.95 -1.64 -4.36
C ASP A 37 -0.39 -2.34 -4.65
N GLU A 38 -0.47 -3.08 -5.77
CA GLU A 38 -1.61 -3.96 -6.06
C GLU A 38 -1.77 -5.03 -4.98
N ALA A 39 -0.69 -5.70 -4.58
CA ALA A 39 -0.75 -6.70 -3.52
C ALA A 39 -1.31 -6.12 -2.22
N SER A 40 -0.85 -4.92 -1.81
CA SER A 40 -1.33 -4.25 -0.61
C SER A 40 -2.84 -3.95 -0.64
N LEU A 41 -3.38 -3.68 -1.82
CA LEU A 41 -4.79 -3.41 -2.05
C LEU A 41 -5.61 -4.71 -2.15
N LEU A 42 -5.09 -5.73 -2.84
CA LEU A 42 -5.72 -7.05 -2.96
C LEU A 42 -5.80 -7.77 -1.62
N PHE A 43 -4.76 -7.70 -0.77
CA PHE A 43 -4.79 -8.38 0.54
C PHE A 43 -5.87 -7.83 1.47
N ALA A 44 -6.36 -6.63 1.20
CA ALA A 44 -7.52 -6.13 1.89
C ALA A 44 -8.79 -6.86 1.42
N THR A 45 -8.95 -7.28 0.16
CA THR A 45 -10.22 -7.70 -0.48
C THR A 45 -10.77 -9.03 0.02
N ASP A 46 -12.10 -9.17 -0.02
CA ASP A 46 -12.76 -10.37 0.47
C ASP A 46 -12.44 -11.58 -0.41
N ILE A 47 -12.37 -11.40 -1.73
CA ILE A 47 -12.00 -12.44 -2.71
C ILE A 47 -10.61 -13.00 -2.41
N TRP A 48 -9.60 -12.13 -2.26
CA TRP A 48 -8.24 -12.58 -1.97
C TRP A 48 -8.16 -13.25 -0.59
N ASN A 49 -8.84 -12.67 0.41
CA ASN A 49 -8.88 -13.24 1.76
C ASN A 49 -9.54 -14.62 1.77
N HIS A 50 -10.65 -14.80 1.05
CA HIS A 50 -11.33 -16.08 0.89
C HIS A 50 -10.36 -17.16 0.43
N VAL A 51 -9.67 -16.90 -0.69
CA VAL A 51 -8.68 -17.82 -1.25
C VAL A 51 -7.55 -18.10 -0.26
N ALA A 52 -7.03 -17.08 0.40
CA ALA A 52 -5.94 -17.21 1.36
C ALA A 52 -6.34 -18.03 2.61
N TYR A 53 -7.59 -17.94 3.07
CA TYR A 53 -8.10 -18.78 4.16
C TYR A 53 -8.36 -20.22 3.70
N CYS A 54 -8.87 -20.43 2.47
CA CYS A 54 -8.99 -21.77 1.88
C CYS A 54 -7.61 -22.45 1.80
N ASP A 55 -6.60 -21.75 1.28
CA ASP A 55 -5.24 -22.27 1.15
C ASP A 55 -4.63 -22.59 2.53
N ALA A 56 -4.87 -21.74 3.54
CA ALA A 56 -4.44 -22.00 4.92
C ALA A 56 -5.12 -23.23 5.54
N PHE A 57 -6.44 -23.36 5.36
CA PHE A 57 -7.19 -24.50 5.91
C PHE A 57 -6.79 -25.81 5.23
N ASN A 58 -6.68 -25.83 3.91
CA ASN A 58 -6.22 -27.00 3.15
C ASN A 58 -4.81 -27.43 3.59
N PHE A 59 -3.92 -26.47 3.85
CA PHE A 59 -2.58 -26.76 4.36
C PHE A 59 -2.63 -27.44 5.74
N VAL A 60 -3.39 -26.89 6.68
CA VAL A 60 -3.50 -27.40 8.06
C VAL A 60 -4.19 -28.76 8.10
N ALA A 61 -5.32 -28.92 7.40
CA ALA A 61 -6.13 -30.13 7.42
C ALA A 61 -5.49 -31.30 6.65
N ARG A 62 -4.41 -31.06 5.89
CA ARG A 62 -3.75 -32.03 4.99
C ARG A 62 -4.73 -32.76 4.07
N SER A 63 -5.83 -32.10 3.70
CA SER A 63 -6.91 -32.69 2.92
C SER A 63 -6.96 -32.07 1.52
N SER A 64 -7.07 -32.92 0.50
CA SER A 64 -7.39 -32.54 -0.88
C SER A 64 -8.88 -32.53 -1.19
N ASN A 65 -9.74 -33.05 -0.28
CA ASN A 65 -11.15 -33.37 -0.55
C ASN A 65 -12.12 -32.18 -0.40
N VAL A 66 -11.62 -30.95 -0.44
CA VAL A 66 -12.35 -29.80 0.13
C VAL A 66 -12.99 -28.93 -0.95
N GLU A 67 -12.60 -29.06 -2.21
CA GLU A 67 -12.99 -28.10 -3.24
C GLU A 67 -14.36 -28.42 -3.86
N THR A 68 -15.44 -28.13 -3.12
CA THR A 68 -16.67 -27.72 -3.80
C THR A 68 -16.39 -26.36 -4.43
N VAL A 69 -16.09 -26.35 -5.72
CA VAL A 69 -15.87 -25.13 -6.49
C VAL A 69 -17.21 -24.43 -6.68
N VAL A 70 -17.31 -23.20 -6.16
CA VAL A 70 -18.47 -22.33 -6.36
C VAL A 70 -18.20 -21.47 -7.57
N VAL A 71 -18.91 -21.75 -8.65
CA VAL A 71 -18.92 -20.87 -9.83
C VAL A 71 -19.79 -19.66 -9.51
N SER A 72 -19.19 -18.47 -9.55
CA SER A 72 -19.91 -17.21 -9.32
C SER A 72 -19.45 -16.18 -10.35
N PRO A 73 -20.17 -16.05 -11.49
CA PRO A 73 -19.85 -15.07 -12.53
C PRO A 73 -19.73 -13.64 -11.98
N ASP A 74 -20.62 -13.26 -11.05
CA ASP A 74 -20.63 -11.94 -10.41
C ASP A 74 -19.32 -11.61 -9.66
N ARG A 75 -18.69 -12.60 -9.02
CA ARG A 75 -17.43 -12.41 -8.29
C ARG A 75 -16.23 -12.26 -9.21
N ASN A 76 -16.24 -12.96 -10.35
CA ASN A 76 -15.21 -12.81 -11.37
C ASN A 76 -15.30 -11.42 -12.02
N GLN A 77 -16.52 -10.93 -12.22
CA GLN A 77 -16.76 -9.56 -12.67
C GLN A 77 -16.30 -8.53 -11.63
N GLU A 78 -16.61 -8.71 -10.34
CA GLU A 78 -16.18 -7.79 -9.26
C GLU A 78 -14.65 -7.62 -9.23
N LEU A 79 -13.88 -8.71 -9.33
CA LEU A 79 -12.42 -8.62 -9.37
C LEU A 79 -11.92 -7.94 -10.65
N SER A 80 -12.50 -8.28 -11.80
CA SER A 80 -12.16 -7.65 -13.09
C SER A 80 -12.42 -6.14 -13.06
N ASP A 81 -13.62 -5.74 -12.62
CA ASP A 81 -14.03 -4.33 -12.47
C ASP A 81 -13.13 -3.60 -11.47
N TYR A 82 -12.82 -4.25 -10.35
CA TYR A 82 -11.87 -3.71 -9.38
C TYR A 82 -10.50 -3.44 -10.01
N ARG A 83 -10.05 -4.28 -10.96
CA ARG A 83 -8.77 -4.09 -11.66
C ARG A 83 -8.80 -3.07 -12.79
N THR A 84 -9.93 -2.90 -13.47
CA THR A 84 -10.07 -1.88 -14.51
C THR A 84 -10.16 -0.47 -13.90
N ILE A 85 -10.82 -0.36 -12.75
CA ILE A 85 -11.08 0.88 -12.01
C ILE A 85 -9.84 1.32 -11.22
N ILE A 86 -9.20 0.40 -10.50
CA ILE A 86 -8.04 0.71 -9.68
C ILE A 86 -6.79 0.48 -10.52
N ASN A 87 -6.21 1.57 -11.02
CA ASN A 87 -4.87 1.57 -11.61
C ASN A 87 -3.80 1.35 -10.52
N PHE A 88 -3.82 0.19 -9.82
CA PHE A 88 -3.18 -0.20 -8.55
C PHE A 88 -1.77 0.34 -8.26
N GLY A 89 -1.66 1.65 -8.07
CA GLY A 89 -0.37 2.32 -8.05
C GLY A 89 0.41 2.20 -9.37
N LEU A 90 -0.18 1.61 -10.41
CA LEU A 90 0.36 1.70 -11.75
C LEU A 90 0.30 3.18 -12.13
N PRO A 91 1.43 3.80 -12.46
CA PRO A 91 1.41 5.21 -12.83
C PRO A 91 0.54 5.40 -14.07
N SER A 92 -0.26 6.47 -14.12
CA SER A 92 -0.83 6.86 -15.41
C SER A 92 0.33 7.23 -16.33
N GLN A 93 0.44 6.54 -17.45
CA GLN A 93 1.42 6.90 -18.47
C GLN A 93 1.13 8.34 -18.88
N SER A 94 2.11 9.20 -18.69
CA SER A 94 2.03 10.59 -19.09
C SER A 94 3.30 10.96 -19.82
N ALA A 95 3.17 11.40 -21.07
CA ALA A 95 4.31 11.81 -21.85
C ALA A 95 5.07 12.92 -21.14
N LYS A 96 6.41 12.86 -21.18
CA LYS A 96 7.27 13.93 -20.69
C LYS A 96 6.97 15.18 -21.50
N SER A 97 6.85 16.33 -20.82
CA SER A 97 6.71 17.60 -21.53
C SER A 97 8.00 17.91 -22.31
N LYS A 98 7.92 18.78 -23.33
CA LYS A 98 9.11 19.28 -24.06
C LYS A 98 10.13 19.89 -23.09
N LEU A 99 9.65 20.68 -22.12
CA LEU A 99 10.47 21.30 -21.08
C LEU A 99 11.19 20.26 -20.23
N GLU A 100 10.50 19.23 -19.76
CA GLU A 100 11.11 18.14 -18.99
C GLU A 100 12.18 17.40 -19.79
N SER A 101 11.92 17.16 -21.06
CA SER A 101 12.86 16.50 -21.96
C SER A 101 14.13 17.34 -22.18
N VAL A 102 13.98 18.65 -22.32
CA VAL A 102 15.10 19.60 -22.43
C VAL A 102 15.89 19.64 -21.12
N LEU A 103 15.22 19.78 -19.97
CA LEU A 103 15.87 19.80 -18.66
C LEU A 103 16.65 18.51 -18.37
N ALA A 104 16.11 17.35 -18.76
CA ALA A 104 16.81 16.07 -18.63
C ALA A 104 18.07 15.99 -19.50
N LYS A 105 18.07 16.62 -20.69
CA LYS A 105 19.25 16.69 -21.57
C LYS A 105 20.31 17.67 -21.07
N ILE A 106 19.91 18.80 -20.49
CA ILE A 106 20.83 19.82 -19.96
C ILE A 106 21.43 19.37 -18.61
N SER A 107 20.68 18.60 -17.82
CA SER A 107 21.14 18.03 -16.55
C SER A 107 21.20 16.49 -16.58
N PRO A 108 22.11 15.89 -17.38
CA PRO A 108 22.22 14.44 -17.51
C PRO A 108 22.92 13.79 -16.30
N ARG A 109 23.52 14.61 -15.41
CA ARG A 109 24.33 14.19 -14.26
C ARG A 109 23.96 14.99 -13.00
N PRO A 110 22.72 14.88 -12.51
CA PRO A 110 22.27 15.62 -11.34
C PRO A 110 23.01 15.11 -10.10
N LYS A 111 23.59 16.03 -9.31
CA LYS A 111 24.26 15.68 -8.04
C LYS A 111 23.28 15.13 -7.01
N ILE A 112 22.04 15.60 -7.05
CA ILE A 112 20.96 15.21 -6.14
C ILE A 112 19.69 14.95 -6.96
N VAL A 113 18.98 13.87 -6.62
CA VAL A 113 17.70 13.52 -7.24
C VAL A 113 16.58 13.67 -6.23
N LEU A 114 15.57 14.47 -6.57
CA LEU A 114 14.34 14.64 -5.80
C LEU A 114 13.19 13.96 -6.54
N ALA A 115 12.74 12.80 -6.09
CA ALA A 115 11.74 11.99 -6.79
C ALA A 115 10.53 11.65 -5.92
N GLY A 116 9.32 11.91 -6.42
CA GLY A 116 8.06 11.69 -5.69
C GLY A 116 8.02 12.39 -4.34
N VAL A 117 8.47 13.64 -4.34
CA VAL A 117 8.46 14.55 -3.18
C VAL A 117 7.07 15.14 -3.00
N VAL A 118 6.53 15.08 -1.79
CA VAL A 118 5.20 15.61 -1.46
C VAL A 118 5.33 17.10 -1.14
N GLN A 119 5.38 17.92 -2.20
CA GLN A 119 5.48 19.39 -2.13
C GLN A 119 4.76 20.04 -3.32
N SER A 120 4.48 21.34 -3.21
CA SER A 120 4.01 22.12 -4.36
C SER A 120 5.08 22.20 -5.45
N ARG A 121 4.68 22.44 -6.71
CA ARG A 121 5.63 22.57 -7.83
C ARG A 121 6.65 23.68 -7.60
N ALA A 122 6.19 24.82 -7.06
CA ALA A 122 7.07 25.95 -6.75
C ALA A 122 8.08 25.63 -5.63
N ALA A 123 7.62 24.97 -4.56
CA ALA A 123 8.50 24.51 -3.49
C ALA A 123 9.53 23.50 -4.01
N LEU A 124 9.10 22.55 -4.86
CA LEU A 124 10.01 21.57 -5.46
C LEU A 124 11.07 22.24 -6.35
N VAL A 125 10.72 23.24 -7.15
CA VAL A 125 11.69 24.04 -7.92
C VAL A 125 12.67 24.75 -6.99
N ALA A 126 12.17 25.41 -5.93
CA ALA A 126 13.01 26.09 -4.96
C ALA A 126 13.98 25.12 -4.25
N MET A 127 13.54 23.90 -3.92
CA MET A 127 14.40 22.85 -3.35
C MET A 127 15.53 22.47 -4.30
N HIS A 128 15.23 22.25 -5.59
CA HIS A 128 16.26 21.95 -6.59
C HIS A 128 17.32 23.07 -6.66
N LEU A 129 16.87 24.32 -6.77
CA LEU A 129 17.77 25.48 -6.88
C LEU A 129 18.63 25.66 -5.63
N ARG A 130 18.05 25.52 -4.43
CA ARG A 130 18.81 25.60 -3.15
C ARG A 130 19.85 24.49 -3.01
N LEU A 131 19.63 23.35 -3.64
CA LEU A 131 20.56 22.23 -3.69
C LEU A 131 21.57 22.34 -4.84
N GLY A 132 21.56 23.45 -5.59
CA GLY A 132 22.45 23.66 -6.73
C GLY A 132 22.21 22.67 -7.87
N VAL A 133 20.98 22.15 -8.01
CA VAL A 133 20.58 21.25 -9.09
C VAL A 133 19.53 21.90 -9.97
N LEU A 134 19.58 21.64 -11.28
CA LEU A 134 18.55 22.11 -12.19
C LEU A 134 17.23 21.39 -11.87
N PRO A 135 16.09 22.11 -11.82
CA PRO A 135 14.79 21.49 -11.63
C PRO A 135 14.54 20.40 -12.67
N ARG A 136 14.22 19.20 -12.20
CA ARG A 136 13.89 18.07 -13.06
C ARG A 136 12.75 17.28 -12.44
N LEU A 137 11.72 16.99 -13.24
CA LEU A 137 10.67 16.07 -12.82
C LEU A 137 11.11 14.64 -13.10
N TRP A 138 11.24 13.85 -12.05
CA TRP A 138 11.54 12.42 -12.14
C TRP A 138 10.24 11.63 -12.22
N ARG A 139 9.99 11.03 -13.37
CA ARG A 139 8.80 10.21 -13.62
C ARG A 139 9.22 8.76 -13.66
N PHE A 140 8.61 7.96 -12.80
CA PHE A 140 8.71 6.50 -12.80
C PHE A 140 7.32 5.99 -13.15
N SER A 141 6.97 6.13 -14.44
CA SER A 141 5.58 6.08 -14.91
C SER A 141 5.25 4.97 -15.91
N ALA A 142 6.14 4.00 -16.12
CA ALA A 142 5.85 2.94 -17.07
C ALA A 142 4.71 2.05 -16.54
N LYS A 143 3.87 1.62 -17.48
CA LYS A 143 2.77 0.71 -17.18
C LYS A 143 3.36 -0.69 -17.07
N LEU A 144 3.37 -1.22 -15.85
CA LEU A 144 3.70 -2.62 -15.61
C LEU A 144 2.46 -3.45 -15.95
N THR A 145 2.61 -4.41 -16.84
CA THR A 145 1.53 -5.29 -17.29
C THR A 145 1.59 -6.63 -16.57
N PRO A 146 0.44 -7.27 -16.34
CA PRO A 146 0.43 -8.65 -15.86
C PRO A 146 1.20 -9.55 -16.82
N GLN A 147 2.06 -10.39 -16.26
CA GLN A 147 2.73 -11.46 -17.00
C GLN A 147 2.04 -12.80 -16.75
N PRO A 148 2.07 -13.72 -17.73
CA PRO A 148 1.59 -15.09 -17.54
C PRO A 148 2.31 -15.76 -16.37
N VAL A 149 1.57 -16.46 -15.50
CA VAL A 149 2.16 -17.22 -14.39
C VAL A 149 3.07 -18.32 -14.93
N ASP A 150 4.31 -18.37 -14.42
CA ASP A 150 5.21 -19.48 -14.67
C ASP A 150 5.31 -20.36 -13.41
N ALA A 151 4.55 -21.47 -13.42
CA ALA A 151 4.51 -22.41 -12.31
C ALA A 151 5.88 -23.07 -12.04
N ARG A 152 6.68 -23.31 -13.09
CA ARG A 152 8.01 -23.92 -12.97
C ARG A 152 9.01 -22.94 -12.36
N LEU A 153 8.97 -21.68 -12.79
CA LEU A 153 9.81 -20.64 -12.22
C LEU A 153 9.45 -20.39 -10.75
N ARG A 154 8.16 -20.40 -10.40
CA ARG A 154 7.70 -20.26 -9.02
C ARG A 154 8.06 -21.43 -8.12
N SER A 155 8.08 -22.66 -8.65
CA SER A 155 8.48 -23.84 -7.85
C SER A 155 9.98 -23.87 -7.53
N GLN A 156 10.79 -23.09 -8.25
CA GLN A 156 12.22 -22.91 -7.97
C GLN A 156 12.50 -21.94 -6.82
N LEU A 157 11.49 -21.19 -6.33
CA LEU A 157 11.64 -20.35 -5.15
C LEU A 157 11.83 -21.23 -3.91
N GLY A 158 13.09 -21.50 -3.57
CA GLY A 158 13.48 -22.20 -2.35
C GLY A 158 13.60 -21.24 -1.18
N PHE A 159 12.95 -21.55 -0.07
CA PHE A 159 13.12 -20.84 1.20
C PHE A 159 13.80 -21.78 2.20
N SER A 160 15.06 -21.49 2.56
CA SER A 160 15.82 -22.30 3.51
C SER A 160 15.23 -22.20 4.92
N GLY A 161 14.61 -23.28 5.37
CA GLY A 161 13.99 -23.38 6.70
C GLY A 161 13.01 -24.54 6.84
N ASP A 162 13.14 -25.57 5.99
CA ASP A 162 12.23 -26.70 5.87
C ASP A 162 12.29 -27.61 7.11
N SER A 163 11.70 -27.16 8.23
CA SER A 163 11.04 -28.10 9.12
C SER A 163 9.78 -28.59 8.40
N ALA A 164 9.64 -29.90 8.21
CA ALA A 164 8.40 -30.46 7.67
C ALA A 164 7.21 -30.05 8.57
N GLY A 165 6.29 -29.25 8.04
CA GLY A 165 5.10 -28.76 8.72
C GLY A 165 5.17 -27.32 9.26
N GLY A 166 4.01 -26.83 9.66
CA GLY A 166 3.86 -25.59 10.43
C GLY A 166 3.81 -24.30 9.61
N PHE A 167 4.02 -23.17 10.29
CA PHE A 167 3.85 -21.84 9.69
C PHE A 167 4.91 -21.53 8.64
N VAL A 168 6.16 -21.94 8.85
CA VAL A 168 7.28 -21.64 7.93
C VAL A 168 7.03 -22.28 6.57
N GLU A 169 6.64 -23.56 6.54
CA GLU A 169 6.27 -24.25 5.30
C GLU A 169 5.05 -23.62 4.63
N PHE A 170 4.01 -23.28 5.39
CA PHE A 170 2.84 -22.57 4.85
C PHE A 170 3.22 -21.22 4.23
N LEU A 171 4.06 -20.45 4.91
CA LEU A 171 4.51 -19.14 4.46
C LEU A 171 5.34 -19.27 3.18
N SER A 172 6.24 -20.23 3.11
CA SER A 172 7.04 -20.54 1.91
C SER A 172 6.12 -20.79 0.70
N ARG A 173 5.14 -21.69 0.83
CA ARG A 173 4.14 -21.97 -0.22
C ARG A 173 3.33 -20.73 -0.59
N SER A 174 2.93 -19.94 0.40
CA SER A 174 2.15 -18.72 0.21
C SER A 174 2.93 -17.62 -0.50
N ILE A 175 4.23 -17.45 -0.22
CA ILE A 175 5.07 -16.49 -0.92
C ILE A 175 5.18 -16.89 -2.40
N SER A 176 5.57 -18.13 -2.71
CA SER A 176 5.68 -18.59 -4.09
C SER A 176 4.36 -18.46 -4.86
N ARG A 177 3.23 -18.72 -4.20
CA ARG A 177 1.90 -18.65 -4.80
C ARG A 177 1.36 -17.22 -5.00
N HIS A 178 1.75 -16.26 -4.17
CA HIS A 178 1.17 -14.91 -4.16
C HIS A 178 2.16 -13.77 -4.45
N LEU A 179 3.44 -14.07 -4.69
CA LEU A 179 4.45 -13.07 -5.04
C LEU A 179 4.01 -12.30 -6.31
N PRO A 180 4.05 -10.95 -6.29
CA PRO A 180 3.71 -10.15 -7.46
C PRO A 180 4.51 -10.53 -8.70
N THR A 181 3.86 -10.59 -9.85
CA THR A 181 4.48 -11.08 -11.10
C THR A 181 5.65 -10.20 -11.56
N VAL A 182 5.65 -8.90 -11.25
CA VAL A 182 6.76 -8.00 -11.60
C VAL A 182 8.11 -8.43 -11.00
N TYR A 183 8.11 -9.17 -9.89
CA TYR A 183 9.34 -9.61 -9.23
C TYR A 183 9.91 -10.92 -9.75
N LEU A 184 9.17 -11.62 -10.61
CA LEU A 184 9.57 -12.92 -11.12
C LEU A 184 9.41 -12.97 -12.63
N GLU A 185 8.18 -13.16 -13.11
CA GLU A 185 7.90 -13.26 -14.56
C GLU A 185 8.15 -11.94 -15.30
N GLY A 186 7.83 -10.80 -14.66
CA GLY A 186 7.96 -9.46 -15.24
C GLY A 186 9.24 -8.72 -14.92
N PHE A 187 10.23 -9.38 -14.33
CA PHE A 187 11.42 -8.68 -13.83
C PHE A 187 12.27 -8.08 -14.97
N ASN A 188 12.41 -8.79 -16.09
CA ASN A 188 13.14 -8.30 -17.26
C ASN A 188 12.45 -7.08 -17.90
N ASP A 189 11.12 -7.08 -17.96
CA ASP A 189 10.35 -5.94 -18.43
C ASP A 189 10.51 -4.74 -17.49
N LEU A 190 10.46 -4.97 -16.18
CA LEU A 190 10.70 -3.93 -15.17
C LEU A 190 12.10 -3.32 -15.35
N LEU A 191 13.15 -4.14 -15.52
CA LEU A 191 14.51 -3.68 -15.81
C LEU A 191 14.55 -2.78 -17.04
N THR A 192 14.05 -3.30 -18.17
CA THR A 192 14.09 -2.60 -19.46
C THR A 192 13.35 -1.26 -19.40
N GLN A 193 12.14 -1.24 -18.85
CA GLN A 193 11.33 -0.03 -18.72
C GLN A 193 11.90 0.99 -17.73
N THR A 194 12.54 0.53 -16.66
CA THR A 194 13.12 1.43 -15.65
C THR A 194 14.26 2.27 -16.23
N PHE A 195 15.13 1.65 -17.02
CA PHE A 195 16.32 2.31 -17.56
C PHE A 195 16.12 2.99 -18.92
N SER A 196 15.04 2.68 -19.65
CA SER A 196 14.70 3.41 -20.88
C SER A 196 14.28 4.86 -20.60
N GLU A 197 13.64 5.14 -19.46
CA GLU A 197 13.12 6.47 -19.13
C GLU A 197 14.06 7.31 -18.27
N ASN A 198 14.86 6.68 -17.40
CA ASN A 198 15.63 7.38 -16.35
C ASN A 198 17.10 6.94 -16.27
N SER A 199 17.74 6.70 -17.41
CA SER A 199 19.18 6.45 -17.44
C SER A 199 19.99 7.69 -17.01
N LEU A 200 21.04 7.45 -16.22
CA LEU A 200 22.04 8.46 -15.85
C LEU A 200 23.43 7.99 -16.27
N THR A 201 24.24 8.93 -16.77
CA THR A 201 25.62 8.65 -17.16
C THR A 201 26.58 8.60 -15.98
N LYS A 202 26.16 9.09 -14.80
CA LYS A 202 26.90 9.03 -13.53
C LYS A 202 25.92 8.89 -12.35
N PRO A 203 26.32 8.21 -11.27
CA PRO A 203 25.52 8.11 -10.06
C PRO A 203 25.31 9.49 -9.41
N PRO A 204 24.11 9.79 -8.88
CA PRO A 204 23.92 10.95 -8.03
C PRO A 204 24.60 10.75 -6.66
N ARG A 205 24.93 11.83 -5.97
CA ARG A 205 25.46 11.75 -4.59
C ARG A 205 24.36 11.36 -3.60
N ALA A 206 23.14 11.83 -3.85
CA ALA A 206 21.99 11.60 -2.98
C ALA A 206 20.70 11.47 -3.78
N ILE A 207 19.79 10.62 -3.30
CA ILE A 207 18.43 10.46 -3.77
C ILE A 207 17.51 10.73 -2.58
N PHE A 208 16.53 11.61 -2.75
CA PHE A 208 15.48 11.84 -1.77
C PHE A 208 14.11 11.50 -2.35
N THR A 209 13.31 10.77 -1.58
CA THR A 209 11.91 10.49 -1.91
C THR A 209 11.02 10.58 -0.68
N ASN A 210 9.75 10.93 -0.90
CA ASN A 210 8.72 10.75 0.10
C ASN A 210 7.97 9.44 -0.14
N THR A 211 7.42 9.23 -1.34
CA THR A 211 6.43 8.17 -1.54
C THR A 211 6.89 6.99 -2.40
N LEU A 212 7.99 7.13 -3.15
CA LEU A 212 8.29 6.18 -4.22
C LEU A 212 8.82 4.84 -3.72
N LEU A 213 9.38 4.77 -2.51
CA LEU A 213 9.75 3.50 -1.88
C LEU A 213 8.55 2.58 -1.67
N HIS A 214 7.35 3.13 -1.50
CA HIS A 214 6.12 2.33 -1.41
C HIS A 214 5.40 2.13 -2.74
N ARG A 215 5.44 3.15 -3.59
CA ARG A 215 4.48 3.30 -4.70
C ARG A 215 5.04 2.98 -6.08
N SER A 216 6.35 2.77 -6.23
CA SER A 216 6.96 2.59 -7.55
C SER A 216 8.03 1.49 -7.56
N GLU A 217 7.73 0.40 -8.28
CA GLU A 217 8.71 -0.67 -8.55
C GLU A 217 9.91 -0.17 -9.35
N GLN A 218 9.65 0.66 -10.35
CA GLN A 218 10.71 1.24 -11.16
C GLN A 218 11.64 2.11 -10.32
N PHE A 219 11.11 2.95 -9.44
CA PHE A 219 11.95 3.75 -8.55
C PHE A 219 12.76 2.87 -7.59
N LYS A 220 12.14 1.84 -6.98
CA LYS A 220 12.82 0.91 -6.09
C LYS A 220 14.02 0.25 -6.80
N LEU A 221 13.80 -0.28 -8.00
CA LEU A 221 14.86 -0.91 -8.81
C LEU A 221 15.94 0.09 -9.23
N TRP A 222 15.51 1.27 -9.71
CA TRP A 222 16.40 2.34 -10.14
C TRP A 222 17.30 2.82 -9.00
N ALA A 223 16.72 3.15 -7.85
CA ALA A 223 17.46 3.64 -6.69
C ALA A 223 18.40 2.57 -6.14
N ALA A 224 17.94 1.31 -6.05
CA ALA A 224 18.76 0.19 -5.59
C ALA A 224 20.02 0.02 -6.44
N THR A 225 19.95 0.24 -7.76
CA THR A 225 21.11 0.10 -8.65
C THR A 225 22.23 1.09 -8.32
N PHE A 226 21.89 2.32 -7.93
CA PHE A 226 22.89 3.32 -7.53
C PHE A 226 23.33 3.14 -6.07
N VAL A 227 22.40 2.83 -5.17
CA VAL A 227 22.70 2.69 -3.74
C VAL A 227 23.56 1.46 -3.43
N THR A 228 23.39 0.37 -4.19
CA THR A 228 24.14 -0.88 -3.96
C THR A 228 25.50 -0.92 -4.65
N ARG A 229 25.68 -0.20 -5.76
CA ARG A 229 26.91 -0.24 -6.57
C ARG A 229 27.81 0.98 -6.37
N ASP A 230 27.22 2.11 -6.01
CA ASP A 230 27.91 3.39 -5.87
C ASP A 230 27.78 3.93 -4.44
N ALA A 231 28.52 4.99 -4.11
CA ALA A 231 28.40 5.68 -2.82
C ALA A 231 27.17 6.64 -2.75
N THR A 232 26.09 6.33 -3.47
CA THR A 232 24.86 7.13 -3.49
C THR A 232 24.09 6.95 -2.20
N LYS A 233 23.78 8.06 -1.52
CA LYS A 233 22.96 8.05 -0.30
C LYS A 233 21.46 8.11 -0.60
N LEU A 234 20.67 7.28 0.06
CA LEU A 234 19.21 7.26 -0.05
C LEU A 234 18.57 7.90 1.18
N PHE A 235 17.72 8.89 0.96
CA PHE A 235 16.95 9.56 1.99
C PHE A 235 15.46 9.30 1.73
N SER A 236 14.75 8.85 2.76
CA SER A 236 13.28 8.83 2.75
C SER A 236 12.77 9.95 3.64
N GLY A 237 11.56 10.44 3.38
CA GLY A 237 10.91 11.43 4.22
C GLY A 237 9.46 11.05 4.49
N GLN A 238 9.03 11.28 5.73
CA GLN A 238 7.67 11.05 6.17
C GLN A 238 6.65 11.72 5.23
N HIS A 239 5.67 10.93 4.80
CA HIS A 239 4.68 11.30 3.77
C HIS A 239 3.23 11.08 4.21
N GLY A 240 3.04 10.69 5.46
CA GLY A 240 1.74 10.43 6.06
C GLY A 240 1.85 10.26 7.58
N GLY A 241 0.72 9.92 8.18
CA GLY A 241 0.64 9.64 9.61
C GLY A 241 1.15 8.25 9.99
N GLY A 242 1.27 8.01 11.29
CA GLY A 242 1.51 6.67 11.86
C GLY A 242 2.97 6.32 12.14
N TYR A 243 3.93 6.93 11.43
CA TYR A 243 5.35 6.79 11.74
C TYR A 243 5.62 7.16 13.19
N ARG A 244 6.21 6.24 13.97
CA ARG A 244 6.53 6.41 15.40
C ARG A 244 5.34 6.66 16.34
N VAL A 245 4.11 6.68 15.83
CA VAL A 245 2.89 6.86 16.66
C VAL A 245 2.34 5.50 17.10
N TYR A 246 2.60 4.44 16.34
CA TYR A 246 2.12 3.11 16.67
C TYR A 246 2.96 2.44 17.76
N ARG A 247 2.28 1.69 18.64
CA ARG A 247 2.94 0.80 19.61
C ARG A 247 3.91 -0.17 18.93
N TYR A 248 3.54 -0.67 17.75
CA TYR A 248 4.37 -1.53 16.92
C TYR A 248 4.59 -0.86 15.56
N LYS A 249 5.85 -0.82 15.10
CA LYS A 249 6.18 -0.28 13.78
C LYS A 249 5.42 -1.03 12.70
N ASN A 250 4.80 -0.29 11.80
CA ASN A 250 4.15 -0.90 10.64
C ASN A 250 5.21 -1.36 9.62
N TRP A 251 4.82 -2.25 8.70
CA TRP A 251 5.72 -2.79 7.67
C TRP A 251 6.36 -1.69 6.82
N ALA A 252 5.60 -0.64 6.50
CA ALA A 252 6.07 0.46 5.69
C ALA A 252 7.23 1.21 6.37
N GLU A 253 7.07 1.53 7.65
CA GLU A 253 8.11 2.13 8.49
C GLU A 253 9.34 1.21 8.57
N ILE A 254 9.14 -0.08 8.86
CA ILE A 254 10.24 -1.06 8.94
C ILE A 254 11.02 -1.10 7.62
N TYR A 255 10.31 -1.21 6.49
CA TYR A 255 10.93 -1.29 5.18
C TYR A 255 11.72 -0.03 4.84
N GLU A 256 11.11 1.16 4.93
CA GLU A 256 11.81 2.41 4.61
C GLU A 256 13.04 2.62 5.50
N HIS A 257 12.94 2.29 6.80
CA HIS A 257 14.08 2.34 7.73
C HIS A 257 15.11 1.25 7.47
N SER A 258 14.78 0.17 6.78
CA SER A 258 15.76 -0.86 6.40
C SER A 258 16.59 -0.46 5.18
N VAL A 259 16.01 0.31 4.24
CA VAL A 259 16.65 0.60 2.95
C VAL A 259 17.25 2.00 2.82
N ALA A 260 16.69 3.02 3.48
CA ALA A 260 17.25 4.38 3.43
C ALA A 260 18.55 4.47 4.25
N ASP A 261 19.43 5.42 3.97
CA ASP A 261 20.52 5.79 4.88
C ASP A 261 19.97 6.63 6.04
N ASN A 262 19.07 7.57 5.75
CA ASN A 262 18.42 8.44 6.72
C ASN A 262 16.94 8.63 6.42
N PHE A 263 16.15 8.83 7.48
CA PHE A 263 14.70 9.06 7.40
C PHE A 263 14.35 10.44 7.97
N LEU A 264 13.72 11.30 7.19
CA LEU A 264 13.30 12.64 7.62
C LEU A 264 11.91 12.57 8.25
N SER A 265 11.81 12.76 9.58
CA SER A 265 10.56 12.69 10.33
C SER A 265 10.04 14.08 10.69
N TRP A 266 8.71 14.24 10.77
CA TRP A 266 8.07 15.47 11.29
C TRP A 266 8.16 15.61 12.82
N SER A 267 8.65 14.59 13.52
CA SER A 267 8.73 14.56 14.98
C SER A 267 10.12 14.96 15.49
N ALA A 268 10.19 15.46 16.72
CA ALA A 268 11.45 15.59 17.44
C ALA A 268 12.01 14.19 17.69
N VAL A 269 13.20 13.91 17.15
CA VAL A 269 13.82 12.59 17.26
C VAL A 269 14.76 12.62 18.46
N ALA A 270 14.36 11.96 19.55
CA ALA A 270 15.16 11.96 20.79
C ALA A 270 16.39 11.04 20.71
N ASN A 271 16.32 9.92 19.97
CA ASN A 271 17.41 8.92 19.90
C ASN A 271 17.24 7.97 18.71
N LEU A 272 17.78 8.29 17.53
CA LEU A 272 18.04 7.33 16.46
C LEU A 272 19.04 7.93 15.47
N ASN A 273 20.17 7.25 15.24
CA ASN A 273 21.21 7.68 14.29
C ASN A 273 20.70 7.85 12.85
N LYS A 274 19.56 7.22 12.54
CA LYS A 274 18.96 7.18 11.21
C LYS A 274 17.93 8.28 10.96
N ASP A 275 17.20 8.66 11.99
CA ASP A 275 16.09 9.58 11.88
C ASP A 275 16.57 11.02 12.07
N LEU A 276 16.24 11.87 11.10
CA LEU A 276 16.55 13.28 11.10
C LEU A 276 15.25 14.05 11.32
N SER A 277 15.23 14.92 12.33
CA SER A 277 14.11 15.84 12.49
C SER A 277 14.04 16.78 11.29
N ALA A 278 12.88 16.83 10.66
CA ALA A 278 12.53 17.72 9.58
C ALA A 278 11.32 18.57 9.99
N CYS A 279 11.19 19.76 9.41
CA CYS A 279 10.07 20.63 9.72
C CYS A 279 8.75 20.07 9.17
N VAL A 280 7.67 20.31 9.92
CA VAL A 280 6.29 20.13 9.44
C VAL A 280 6.12 21.00 8.19
N GLN A 281 5.60 20.39 7.12
CA GLN A 281 5.60 20.96 5.76
C GLN A 281 4.75 22.22 5.58
N ALA A 282 3.92 22.59 6.56
CA ALA A 282 3.14 23.82 6.56
C ALA A 282 3.16 24.45 7.95
N ASN A 283 3.84 25.58 8.10
CA ASN A 283 3.75 26.41 9.28
C ASN A 283 2.69 27.50 9.01
N ILE A 284 1.42 27.12 9.04
CA ILE A 284 0.31 28.07 8.89
C ILE A 284 0.15 28.78 10.23
N LYS A 285 0.67 30.00 10.32
CA LYS A 285 0.63 30.81 11.56
C LYS A 285 -0.77 31.31 11.91
N HIS A 286 -1.69 31.35 10.94
CA HIS A 286 -3.02 31.90 11.09
C HIS A 286 -4.07 30.91 10.60
N TYR A 287 -4.63 30.15 11.53
CA TYR A 287 -5.87 29.43 11.28
C TYR A 287 -7.02 30.40 11.56
N LYS A 288 -7.88 30.66 10.58
CA LYS A 288 -9.15 31.33 10.82
C LYS A 288 -10.22 30.25 10.93
N PRO A 289 -10.63 29.84 12.14
CA PRO A 289 -11.74 28.91 12.29
C PRO A 289 -12.99 29.50 11.66
N ASP A 290 -13.72 28.67 10.92
CA ASP A 290 -15.05 29.00 10.45
C ASP A 290 -16.07 28.54 11.50
N PHE A 291 -16.56 29.49 12.30
CA PHE A 291 -17.54 29.23 13.36
C PHE A 291 -18.97 29.08 12.83
N LEU A 292 -19.20 29.33 11.54
CA LEU A 292 -20.48 29.08 10.87
C LEU A 292 -20.50 27.71 10.15
N GLY A 293 -19.40 26.96 10.25
CA GLY A 293 -19.23 25.67 9.60
C GLY A 293 -19.95 24.52 10.29
N ASN A 294 -20.25 23.49 9.51
CA ASN A 294 -20.74 22.20 10.00
C ASN A 294 -19.61 21.38 10.66
N LEU A 295 -19.95 20.50 11.61
CA LEU A 295 -19.00 19.52 12.13
C LEU A 295 -18.82 18.38 11.11
N LEU A 296 -17.69 18.38 10.41
CA LEU A 296 -17.36 17.32 9.46
C LEU A 296 -16.63 16.15 10.15
N VAL A 297 -17.26 14.99 10.17
CA VAL A 297 -16.64 13.73 10.60
C VAL A 297 -16.17 12.96 9.39
N VAL A 298 -14.86 12.92 9.15
CA VAL A 298 -14.26 12.16 8.05
C VAL A 298 -13.93 10.76 8.53
N LEU A 299 -14.55 9.73 7.93
CA LEU A 299 -14.21 8.34 8.24
C LEU A 299 -13.13 7.82 7.28
N GLY A 300 -12.34 6.86 7.77
CA GLY A 300 -11.49 6.03 6.92
C GLY A 300 -12.32 5.03 6.10
N PRO A 301 -11.68 4.26 5.20
CA PRO A 301 -12.34 3.15 4.53
C PRO A 301 -12.66 2.07 5.57
N VAL A 302 -13.89 1.59 5.59
CA VAL A 302 -14.28 0.48 6.46
C VAL A 302 -14.05 -0.81 5.69
N THR A 303 -13.15 -1.65 6.18
CA THR A 303 -12.97 -2.98 5.60
C THR A 303 -13.32 -4.04 6.62
N ARG A 304 -13.99 -5.11 6.18
CA ARG A 304 -14.37 -6.25 7.03
C ARG A 304 -13.19 -6.83 7.80
N GLN A 305 -11.99 -6.72 7.22
CA GLN A 305 -10.77 -7.28 7.75
C GLN A 305 -9.92 -6.29 8.57
N GLN A 306 -10.35 -5.03 8.75
CA GLN A 306 -9.57 -4.03 9.46
C GLN A 306 -9.31 -4.42 10.93
N ASN A 307 -10.27 -5.09 11.56
CA ASN A 307 -10.14 -5.60 12.94
C ASN A 307 -9.17 -6.79 13.02
N ASN A 308 -9.19 -7.65 11.99
CA ASN A 308 -8.30 -8.81 11.92
C ASN A 308 -6.85 -8.39 11.70
N PHE A 309 -6.66 -7.29 10.98
CA PHE A 309 -5.34 -6.95 10.48
C PHE A 309 -4.52 -6.02 11.34
N ASN A 310 -5.15 -5.27 12.26
CA ASN A 310 -4.50 -4.29 13.14
C ASN A 310 -3.27 -3.66 12.44
N LEU A 311 -3.49 -3.24 11.18
CA LEU A 311 -2.47 -3.19 10.11
C LEU A 311 -1.61 -1.94 10.25
N GLY A 312 -1.19 -1.64 11.48
CA GLY A 312 -0.59 -0.37 11.85
C GLY A 312 -1.47 0.80 11.42
N ASN A 313 -2.79 0.71 11.62
CA ASN A 313 -3.68 1.87 11.53
C ASN A 313 -4.13 2.23 12.95
N THR A 314 -4.30 3.52 13.22
CA THR A 314 -4.76 4.09 14.50
C THR A 314 -6.17 3.64 14.90
N HIS A 315 -6.90 2.96 14.01
CA HIS A 315 -8.32 2.66 14.16
C HIS A 315 -8.61 1.18 13.91
N CYS A 316 -8.92 0.46 14.98
CA CYS A 316 -9.67 -0.77 14.93
C CYS A 316 -11.15 -0.41 14.81
N ASN A 317 -11.88 -0.93 13.82
CA ASN A 317 -13.30 -0.60 13.64
C ASN A 317 -14.12 -0.98 14.88
N SER A 318 -13.76 -2.06 15.57
CA SER A 318 -14.47 -2.52 16.78
C SER A 318 -14.34 -1.58 17.98
N SER A 319 -13.32 -0.71 18.03
CA SER A 319 -13.18 0.30 19.11
C SER A 319 -13.47 1.71 18.63
N TYR A 320 -13.06 2.06 17.41
CA TYR A 320 -13.23 3.40 16.86
C TYR A 320 -14.70 3.78 16.63
N TYR A 321 -15.51 2.89 16.03
CA TYR A 321 -16.91 3.22 15.77
C TYR A 321 -17.75 3.34 17.03
N PRO A 322 -17.60 2.50 18.06
CA PRO A 322 -18.28 2.73 19.34
C PRO A 322 -17.90 4.06 19.99
N ILE A 323 -16.61 4.42 20.00
CA ILE A 323 -16.15 5.72 20.53
C ILE A 323 -16.77 6.86 19.73
N LEU A 324 -16.73 6.77 18.40
CA LEU A 324 -17.29 7.79 17.52
C LEU A 324 -18.81 7.92 17.70
N LYS A 325 -19.53 6.80 17.80
CA LYS A 325 -20.97 6.77 18.07
C LYS A 325 -21.28 7.44 19.40
N HIS A 326 -20.55 7.12 20.47
CA HIS A 326 -20.71 7.75 21.77
C HIS A 326 -20.46 9.26 21.71
N PHE A 327 -19.39 9.68 21.02
CA PHE A 327 -19.10 11.09 20.79
C PHE A 327 -20.26 11.79 20.08
N LEU A 328 -20.76 11.22 18.97
CA LEU A 328 -21.88 11.78 18.22
C LEU A 328 -23.16 11.87 19.05
N MET A 329 -23.45 10.85 19.86
CA MET A 329 -24.60 10.83 20.78
C MET A 329 -24.47 11.83 21.94
N SER A 330 -23.26 12.27 22.28
CA SER A 330 -23.01 13.28 23.32
C SER A 330 -23.14 14.73 22.83
N LEU A 331 -23.30 14.94 21.51
CA LEU A 331 -23.47 16.28 20.95
C LEU A 331 -24.85 16.85 21.30
N SER A 332 -24.92 18.18 21.45
CA SER A 332 -26.20 18.87 21.63
C SER A 332 -27.11 18.66 20.41
N SER A 333 -28.43 18.78 20.59
CA SER A 333 -29.39 18.67 19.49
C SER A 333 -29.13 19.67 18.36
N GLU A 334 -28.60 20.86 18.69
CA GLU A 334 -28.22 21.88 17.72
C GLU A 334 -26.99 21.44 16.92
N THR A 335 -25.91 21.07 17.61
CA THR A 335 -24.66 20.63 16.96
C THR A 335 -24.87 19.35 16.14
N SER A 336 -25.65 18.40 16.65
CA SER A 336 -25.93 17.12 15.99
C SER A 336 -26.60 17.31 14.62
N ARG A 337 -27.46 18.32 14.44
CA ARG A 337 -28.11 18.60 13.15
C ARG A 337 -27.13 19.13 12.11
N SER A 338 -26.06 19.77 12.56
CA SER A 338 -24.99 20.33 11.73
C SER A 338 -23.80 19.38 11.56
N VAL A 339 -23.92 18.12 11.99
CA VAL A 339 -22.91 17.09 11.71
C VAL A 339 -23.09 16.57 10.30
N VAL A 340 -21.99 16.53 9.55
CA VAL A 340 -21.88 15.81 8.29
C VAL A 340 -20.91 14.65 8.49
N VAL A 341 -21.41 13.42 8.41
CA VAL A 341 -20.54 12.24 8.44
C VAL A 341 -20.16 11.95 7.00
N ARG A 342 -18.90 12.20 6.65
CA ARG A 342 -18.38 11.84 5.34
C ARG A 342 -17.64 10.52 5.48
N PRO A 343 -18.28 9.36 5.21
CA PRO A 343 -17.53 8.13 5.05
C PRO A 343 -16.47 8.36 3.99
N LYS A 344 -15.35 7.61 4.05
CA LYS A 344 -14.51 7.50 2.87
C LYS A 344 -15.32 6.77 1.82
N ASN A 345 -16.14 7.55 1.11
CA ASN A 345 -16.83 7.16 -0.09
C ASN A 345 -15.72 7.05 -1.11
N ALA A 346 -15.17 5.85 -1.11
CA ALA A 346 -14.35 5.36 -2.15
C ALA A 346 -15.30 5.37 -3.34
N SER A 347 -15.29 6.49 -4.08
CA SER A 347 -16.24 6.75 -5.13
C SER A 347 -16.27 5.54 -6.05
N ALA A 348 -17.42 5.29 -6.68
CA ALA A 348 -17.70 4.18 -7.60
C ALA A 348 -16.68 3.99 -8.75
N VAL A 349 -15.60 4.77 -8.79
CA VAL A 349 -14.57 4.82 -9.82
C VAL A 349 -13.14 4.64 -9.29
N PHE A 350 -12.86 4.53 -7.97
CA PHE A 350 -11.44 4.46 -7.54
C PHE A 350 -11.07 3.54 -6.39
N LYS A 351 -11.99 3.22 -5.47
CA LYS A 351 -11.81 2.17 -4.45
C LYS A 351 -13.23 1.67 -4.08
N PRO A 352 -13.49 0.38 -3.84
CA PRO A 352 -14.77 -0.07 -3.32
C PRO A 352 -14.83 0.31 -1.84
N ALA A 353 -15.79 1.16 -1.50
CA ALA A 353 -16.26 1.26 -0.13
C ALA A 353 -16.95 -0.08 0.17
N ARG A 354 -16.58 -0.75 1.26
CA ARG A 354 -17.16 -2.07 1.61
C ARG A 354 -18.38 -1.98 2.51
N VAL A 355 -18.80 -0.76 2.80
CA VAL A 355 -20.00 -0.47 3.54
C VAL A 355 -20.69 0.69 2.82
N SER A 356 -21.97 0.52 2.54
CA SER A 356 -22.79 1.59 2.00
C SER A 356 -22.99 2.69 3.04
N THR A 357 -23.48 3.84 2.58
CA THR A 357 -23.86 4.94 3.46
C THR A 357 -24.90 4.49 4.49
N GLU A 358 -25.84 3.63 4.09
CA GLU A 358 -26.86 3.03 4.97
C GLU A 358 -26.23 2.14 6.03
N GLN A 359 -25.27 1.28 5.66
CA GLN A 359 -24.57 0.42 6.62
C GLN A 359 -23.74 1.24 7.61
N ILE A 360 -23.13 2.36 7.19
CA ILE A 360 -22.48 3.30 8.11
C ILE A 360 -23.52 3.94 9.04
N SER A 361 -24.69 4.31 8.52
CA SER A 361 -25.80 4.84 9.31
C SER A 361 -26.16 3.90 10.44
N GLU A 362 -26.36 2.61 10.13
CA GLU A 362 -26.69 1.57 11.11
C GLU A 362 -25.60 1.45 12.20
N VAL A 363 -24.33 1.39 11.80
CA VAL A 363 -23.18 1.34 12.73
C VAL A 363 -23.17 2.54 13.67
N LEU A 364 -23.53 3.73 13.17
CA LEU A 364 -23.55 4.98 13.94
C LEU A 364 -24.90 5.26 14.63
N GLY A 365 -25.83 4.29 14.67
CA GLY A 365 -27.10 4.42 15.38
C GLY A 365 -28.19 5.20 14.63
N GLY A 366 -28.20 5.13 13.31
CA GLY A 366 -29.24 5.69 12.45
C GLY A 366 -29.03 7.16 12.06
N ILE A 367 -27.83 7.71 12.25
CA ILE A 367 -27.49 9.07 11.78
C ILE A 367 -27.51 9.07 10.25
N LYS A 368 -28.32 9.95 9.62
CA LYS A 368 -28.54 9.98 8.16
C LYS A 368 -27.88 11.15 7.42
N ASN A 369 -27.21 12.06 8.14
CA ASN A 369 -26.56 13.23 7.52
C ASN A 369 -25.20 12.82 6.93
N PHE A 370 -25.20 12.47 5.64
CA PHE A 370 -24.06 11.95 4.89
C PHE A 370 -23.65 12.80 3.70
#